data_AF-A0A961TW37-F1
#
_entry.id   AF-A0A961TW37-F1
#
_cell.length_a   1.000
_cell.length_b   1.000
_cell.length_c   1.000
_cell.angle_alpha   90.00
_cell.angle_beta   90.00
_cell.angle_gamma   90.00
#
_symmetry.space_group_name_H-M   'P 1'
#
loop_
_entity.id
_entity.type
_entity.pdbx_description
1 polymer ?
#
loop_
_entity_poly.entity_id
_entity_poly.type
_entity_poly.pdbx_seq_one_letter_code
_entity_poly.pdbx_strand_id
1 'polypeptide(L)'
;MTNLVDFAPGAPGIPSPQTVARYVTSKSPSTLRIWRFNNQLTTIPHGKTLRLELEAAASVHWSTNQWQDAADVVTRESGLGTHFVDLDTSSLDADQSVVFTFLWTDVDRWENADFTVQLVGK
;
A
#
# COMPACT_ATOMS: atom_id res chain seq x y z
N MET A 1 -49.45 56.58 9.19
CA MET A 1 -49.32 56.12 7.79
C MET A 1 -48.13 55.18 7.72
N THR A 2 -48.40 53.88 7.53
CA THR A 2 -47.63 52.89 6.73
C THR A 2 -46.10 52.79 6.99
N ASN A 3 -45.48 51.70 7.47
CA ASN A 3 -45.65 50.31 7.04
C ASN A 3 -45.09 49.26 8.02
N LEU A 4 -45.46 48.00 7.74
CA LEU A 4 -45.23 46.73 8.43
C LEU A 4 -43.85 46.09 8.11
N VAL A 5 -43.43 45.12 8.95
CA VAL A 5 -42.34 44.08 8.85
C VAL A 5 -40.88 44.56 8.94
N ASP A 6 -40.04 44.00 9.82
CA ASP A 6 -39.35 42.71 9.61
C ASP A 6 -38.94 41.99 10.92
N PHE A 7 -39.10 40.67 10.92
CA PHE A 7 -38.64 39.72 11.93
C PHE A 7 -37.32 39.08 11.45
N ALA A 8 -36.23 39.14 12.22
CA ALA A 8 -35.30 38.00 12.38
C ALA A 8 -34.26 38.22 13.50
N PRO A 9 -34.21 37.36 14.52
CA PRO A 9 -33.06 37.21 15.41
C PRO A 9 -32.09 36.14 14.86
N GLY A 10 -30.78 36.40 14.93
CA GLY A 10 -29.73 35.38 14.79
C GLY A 10 -29.23 35.15 13.36
N ALA A 11 -28.22 35.91 12.94
CA ALA A 11 -27.40 35.51 11.81
C ALA A 11 -26.45 34.35 12.24
N PRO A 12 -26.45 33.20 11.55
CA PRO A 12 -25.53 32.09 11.80
C PRO A 12 -24.11 32.48 11.36
N GLY A 13 -23.11 31.96 12.08
CA GLY A 13 -21.70 32.32 11.93
C GLY A 13 -21.21 32.26 10.48
N ILE A 14 -20.50 33.31 10.06
CA ILE A 14 -19.71 33.33 8.82
C ILE A 14 -18.71 32.15 8.89
N PRO A 15 -18.77 31.15 7.99
CA PRO A 15 -17.63 30.26 7.83
C PRO A 15 -16.48 31.09 7.26
N SER A 16 -15.39 31.19 8.02
CA SER A 16 -14.19 31.89 7.56
C SER A 16 -13.68 31.23 6.27
N PRO A 17 -13.14 31.98 5.28
CA PRO A 17 -12.64 31.45 4.00
C PRO A 17 -11.42 30.52 4.13
N GLN A 18 -11.11 30.01 5.32
CA GLN A 18 -10.01 29.10 5.60
C GLN A 18 -10.38 27.63 5.34
N THR A 19 -11.66 27.35 5.08
CA THR A 19 -12.18 26.00 4.84
C THR A 19 -11.91 25.47 3.42
N VAL A 20 -11.32 26.28 2.52
CA VAL A 20 -11.04 25.86 1.13
C VAL A 20 -9.57 25.49 0.83
N ALA A 21 -8.69 25.44 1.84
CA ALA A 21 -7.26 25.15 1.58
C ALA A 21 -6.54 24.39 2.70
N ARG A 22 -7.01 23.19 3.05
CA ARG A 22 -6.23 22.16 3.76
C ARG A 22 -7.06 20.88 3.74
N TYR A 23 -6.91 19.98 2.77
CA TYR A 23 -5.82 19.01 2.72
C TYR A 23 -5.69 18.49 1.27
N VAL A 24 -5.05 19.27 0.39
CA VAL A 24 -4.18 18.62 -0.61
C VAL A 24 -2.95 18.20 0.19
N THR A 25 -3.07 17.11 0.97
CA THR A 25 -1.88 16.49 1.54
C THR A 25 -1.08 16.02 0.36
N SER A 26 0.05 16.71 0.18
CA SER A 26 1.26 16.26 -0.48
C SER A 26 1.08 14.87 -1.05
N LYS A 27 0.83 14.80 -2.36
CA LYS A 27 0.87 13.55 -3.13
C LYS A 27 2.34 13.14 -3.18
N SER A 28 2.89 12.78 -2.01
CA SER A 28 4.21 12.20 -1.87
C SER A 28 4.16 10.96 -2.76
N PRO A 29 5.01 10.87 -3.79
CA PRO A 29 4.94 9.76 -4.73
C PRO A 29 5.11 8.48 -3.91
N SER A 30 4.04 7.69 -3.76
CA SER A 30 4.03 6.53 -2.88
C SER A 30 5.28 5.68 -3.16
N THR A 31 6.17 5.63 -2.18
CA THR A 31 7.42 4.85 -2.27
C THR A 31 7.12 3.35 -2.21
N LEU A 32 5.95 3.00 -1.69
CA LEU A 32 5.45 1.64 -1.60
C LEU A 32 4.57 1.28 -2.79
N ARG A 33 4.74 0.05 -3.28
CA ARG A 33 3.79 -0.62 -4.19
C ARG A 33 3.21 -1.82 -3.47
N ILE A 34 1.89 -1.89 -3.47
CA ILE A 34 1.14 -2.87 -2.70
C ILE A 34 0.69 -4.00 -3.61
N TRP A 35 1.18 -5.20 -3.36
CA TRP A 35 0.74 -6.45 -3.98
C TRP A 35 -0.23 -7.16 -3.03
N ARG A 36 -1.31 -7.73 -3.59
CA ARG A 36 -2.32 -8.53 -2.88
C ARG A 36 -2.77 -9.66 -3.80
N PHE A 37 -3.38 -10.70 -3.25
CA PHE A 37 -4.03 -11.75 -4.06
C PHE A 37 -5.11 -11.22 -5.01
N ASN A 38 -5.86 -10.21 -4.56
CA ASN A 38 -6.84 -9.46 -5.36
C ASN A 38 -6.17 -8.62 -6.47
N ASN A 39 -4.97 -8.10 -6.19
CA ASN A 39 -4.26 -7.17 -7.05
C ASN A 39 -2.83 -7.66 -7.27
N GLN A 40 -2.71 -8.70 -8.09
CA GLN A 40 -1.46 -9.35 -8.45
C GLN A 40 -0.69 -8.48 -9.44
N LEU A 41 -0.18 -7.35 -8.97
CA LEU A 41 0.67 -6.51 -9.80
C LEU A 41 1.84 -7.34 -10.29
N THR A 42 2.18 -7.21 -11.57
CA THR A 42 3.29 -7.92 -12.21
C THR A 42 4.49 -7.01 -12.45
N THR A 43 4.31 -5.70 -12.29
CA THR A 43 5.35 -4.69 -12.54
C THR A 43 5.31 -3.55 -11.52
N ILE A 44 6.47 -3.13 -11.03
CA ILE A 44 6.64 -1.92 -10.21
C ILE A 44 7.67 -0.98 -10.82
N PRO A 45 7.58 0.33 -10.61
CA PRO A 45 8.69 1.23 -10.93
C PRO A 45 9.91 0.85 -10.10
N HIS A 46 11.11 0.92 -10.68
CA HIS A 46 12.35 0.78 -9.92
C HIS A 46 12.44 1.82 -8.78
N GLY A 47 13.26 1.55 -7.76
CA GLY A 47 13.39 2.47 -6.61
C GLY A 47 12.15 2.52 -5.69
N LYS A 48 11.26 1.54 -5.79
CA LYS A 48 10.07 1.41 -4.93
C LYS A 48 10.18 0.16 -4.09
N THR A 49 9.61 0.20 -2.89
CA THR A 49 9.51 -0.94 -1.98
C THR A 49 8.24 -1.73 -2.31
N LEU A 50 8.35 -3.05 -2.41
CA LEU A 50 7.22 -3.93 -2.62
C LEU A 50 6.63 -4.36 -1.28
N ARG A 51 5.43 -3.89 -0.97
CA ARG A 51 4.65 -4.35 0.17
C ARG A 51 3.74 -5.49 -0.25
N LEU A 52 3.86 -6.64 0.40
CA LEU A 52 2.92 -7.75 0.25
C LEU A 52 1.90 -7.66 1.38
N GLU A 53 0.62 -7.54 1.06
CA GLU A 53 -0.47 -7.56 2.04
C GLU A 53 -1.31 -8.84 1.86
N LEU A 54 -1.50 -9.56 2.96
CA LEU A 54 -2.14 -10.87 3.05
C LEU A 54 -3.28 -10.83 4.09
N GLU A 55 -4.22 -11.76 3.94
CA GLU A 55 -5.35 -11.91 4.88
C GLU A 55 -4.99 -12.78 6.10
N ALA A 56 -3.85 -13.47 6.07
CA ALA A 56 -3.39 -14.35 7.14
C ALA A 56 -1.87 -14.27 7.33
N ALA A 57 -1.41 -14.75 8.49
CA ALA A 57 0.01 -14.87 8.79
C ALA A 57 0.68 -15.85 7.82
N ALA A 58 1.72 -15.36 7.15
CA ALA A 58 2.59 -16.15 6.31
C ALA A 58 4.06 -15.80 6.50
N SER A 59 4.94 -16.74 6.17
CA SER A 59 6.34 -16.48 5.88
C SER A 59 6.47 -16.33 4.37
N VAL A 60 7.03 -15.20 3.94
CA VAL A 60 7.30 -14.94 2.54
C VAL A 60 8.70 -15.43 2.22
N HIS A 61 8.78 -16.42 1.32
CA HIS A 61 10.03 -16.85 0.73
C HIS A 61 10.22 -16.07 -0.57
N TRP A 62 11.24 -15.23 -0.64
CA TRP A 62 11.43 -14.33 -1.78
C TRP A 62 12.89 -14.24 -2.20
N SER A 63 13.13 -13.92 -3.47
CA SER A 63 14.46 -13.73 -4.04
C SER A 63 14.42 -12.70 -5.15
N THR A 64 15.53 -12.00 -5.36
CA THR A 64 15.74 -11.09 -6.49
C THR A 64 16.56 -11.71 -7.61
N ASN A 65 17.12 -12.91 -7.38
CA ASN A 65 18.10 -13.56 -8.24
C ASN A 65 17.68 -14.99 -8.62
N GLN A 66 16.40 -15.21 -8.92
CA GLN A 66 15.86 -16.53 -9.32
C GLN A 66 16.18 -17.64 -8.29
N TRP A 67 15.91 -17.38 -7.00
CA TRP A 67 16.14 -18.31 -5.88
C TRP A 67 17.61 -18.58 -5.51
N GLN A 68 18.58 -17.90 -6.13
CA GLN A 68 19.99 -18.05 -5.76
C GLN A 68 20.30 -17.48 -4.37
N ASP A 69 19.68 -16.33 -4.04
CA ASP A 69 19.75 -15.70 -2.73
C ASP A 69 18.30 -15.49 -2.29
N ALA A 70 17.73 -16.53 -1.69
CA ALA A 70 16.36 -16.50 -1.20
C ALA A 70 16.37 -16.15 0.30
N ALA A 71 15.48 -15.23 0.68
CA ALA A 71 15.29 -14.81 2.05
C ALA A 71 13.87 -15.14 2.49
N ASP A 72 13.76 -15.55 3.74
CA ASP A 72 12.48 -15.80 4.39
C ASP A 72 12.17 -14.65 5.34
N VAL A 73 10.98 -14.08 5.20
CA VAL A 73 10.52 -12.99 6.07
C VAL A 73 9.09 -13.24 6.54
N VAL A 74 8.91 -13.22 7.86
CA VAL A 74 7.60 -13.40 8.47
C VAL A 74 6.79 -12.11 8.35
N THR A 75 5.56 -12.25 7.91
CA THR A 75 4.62 -11.13 7.84
C THR A 75 4.22 -10.63 9.22
N ARG A 76 3.99 -9.32 9.32
CA ARG A 76 3.59 -8.63 10.56
C ARG A 76 2.11 -8.29 10.50
N GLU A 77 1.43 -8.43 11.63
CA GLU A 77 0.03 -8.02 11.73
C GLU A 77 -0.11 -6.49 11.62
N SER A 78 -1.09 -6.02 10.84
CA SER A 78 -1.43 -4.60 10.67
C SER A 78 -2.37 -4.07 11.76
N GLY A 79 -2.90 -4.95 12.62
CA GLY A 79 -3.90 -4.62 13.64
C GLY A 79 -5.34 -4.49 13.12
N LEU A 80 -5.55 -4.78 11.83
CA LEU A 80 -6.88 -4.80 11.17
C LEU A 80 -7.28 -6.21 10.69
N GLY A 81 -6.66 -7.25 11.25
CA GLY A 81 -6.84 -8.63 10.80
C GLY A 81 -6.17 -8.94 9.46
N THR A 82 -5.26 -8.08 8.99
CA THR A 82 -4.41 -8.32 7.82
C THR A 82 -2.95 -8.37 8.23
N HIS A 83 -2.16 -9.05 7.41
CA HIS A 83 -0.73 -9.20 7.59
C HIS A 83 0.01 -8.52 6.44
N PHE A 84 1.18 -7.95 6.70
CA PHE A 84 1.97 -7.34 5.66
C PHE A 84 3.47 -7.54 5.88
N VAL A 85 4.22 -7.46 4.79
CA VAL A 85 5.67 -7.34 4.83
C VAL A 85 6.15 -6.36 3.77
N ASP A 86 7.20 -5.62 4.10
CA ASP A 86 7.88 -4.71 3.19
C ASP A 86 9.16 -5.38 2.69
N LEU A 87 9.21 -5.69 1.39
CA LEU A 87 10.42 -6.17 0.73
C LEU A 87 11.17 -4.97 0.17
N ASP A 88 12.43 -4.77 0.61
CA ASP A 88 13.25 -3.68 0.10
C ASP A 88 13.73 -3.99 -1.33
N THR A 89 12.90 -3.58 -2.27
CA THR A 89 13.20 -3.62 -3.71
C THR A 89 13.64 -2.25 -4.22
N SER A 90 13.92 -1.32 -3.31
CA SER A 90 14.28 0.06 -3.63
C SER A 90 15.71 0.18 -4.16
N SER A 91 16.58 -0.73 -3.74
CA SER A 91 17.98 -0.79 -4.18
C SER A 91 18.18 -1.59 -5.48
N LEU A 92 17.10 -2.14 -6.06
CA LEU A 92 17.17 -2.95 -7.27
C LEU A 92 17.09 -2.08 -8.53
N ASP A 93 17.88 -2.46 -9.53
CA ASP A 93 17.87 -1.82 -10.85
C ASP A 93 16.57 -2.09 -11.63
N ALA A 94 16.34 -1.25 -12.64
CA ALA A 94 15.36 -1.57 -13.67
C ALA A 94 15.81 -2.84 -14.40
N ASP A 95 14.87 -3.68 -14.86
CA ASP A 95 15.07 -5.01 -15.45
C ASP A 95 15.27 -6.16 -14.45
N GLN A 96 15.43 -5.87 -13.16
CA GLN A 96 15.41 -6.91 -12.13
C GLN A 96 13.99 -7.43 -11.89
N SER A 97 13.88 -8.65 -11.35
CA SER A 97 12.60 -9.26 -11.02
C SER A 97 12.66 -9.88 -9.64
N VAL A 98 11.59 -9.68 -8.87
CA VAL A 98 11.42 -10.23 -7.54
C VAL A 98 10.48 -11.41 -7.66
N VAL A 99 10.97 -12.60 -7.32
CA VAL A 99 10.17 -13.83 -7.24
C VAL A 99 9.86 -14.10 -5.78
N PHE A 100 8.64 -14.50 -5.49
CA PHE A 100 8.23 -14.85 -4.13
C PHE A 100 7.10 -15.85 -4.10
N THR A 101 7.03 -16.59 -3.00
CA THR A 101 5.93 -17.48 -2.65
C THR A 101 5.61 -17.36 -1.17
N PHE A 102 4.50 -17.94 -0.75
CA PHE A 102 3.97 -17.83 0.61
C PHE A 102 3.94 -19.20 1.28
N LEU A 103 4.51 -19.28 2.48
CA LEU A 103 4.31 -20.38 3.42
C LEU A 103 3.30 -19.90 4.48
N TRP A 104 2.08 -20.43 4.42
CA TRP A 104 1.04 -20.15 5.39
C TRP A 104 1.40 -20.79 6.73
N THR A 105 1.84 -19.99 7.70
CA THR A 105 2.39 -20.48 8.98
C THR A 105 1.34 -21.09 9.91
N ASP A 106 0.06 -20.77 9.69
CA ASP A 106 -1.06 -21.33 10.47
C ASP A 106 -1.30 -22.82 10.15
N VAL A 107 -1.17 -23.18 8.87
CA VAL A 107 -1.45 -24.53 8.35
C VAL A 107 -0.20 -25.26 7.84
N ASP A 108 0.98 -24.66 8.03
CA ASP A 108 2.28 -25.12 7.55
C ASP A 108 2.26 -25.57 6.07
N ARG A 109 1.66 -24.74 5.22
CA ARG A 109 1.39 -25.08 3.82
C ARG A 109 1.90 -24.01 2.87
N TRP A 110 2.59 -24.44 1.81
CA TRP A 110 2.96 -23.57 0.70
C TRP A 110 1.74 -23.22 -0.16
N GLU A 111 1.71 -21.99 -0.68
CA GLU A 111 0.66 -21.53 -1.59
C GLU A 111 0.67 -22.28 -2.94
N ASN A 112 1.74 -23.04 -3.22
CA ASN A 112 1.89 -23.85 -4.44
C ASN A 112 1.81 -23.02 -5.72
N ALA A 113 2.13 -21.73 -5.61
CA ALA A 113 2.22 -20.76 -6.69
C ALA A 113 3.41 -19.83 -6.41
N ASP A 114 4.16 -19.54 -7.47
CA ASP A 114 5.24 -18.57 -7.46
C ASP A 114 4.77 -17.30 -8.14
N PHE A 115 4.97 -16.16 -7.50
CA PHE A 115 4.63 -14.85 -8.01
C PHE A 115 5.89 -14.11 -8.42
N THR A 116 5.80 -13.36 -9.51
CA THR A 116 6.93 -12.59 -10.04
C THR A 116 6.51 -11.14 -10.26
N VAL A 117 7.34 -10.22 -9.80
CA VAL A 117 7.17 -8.78 -9.98
C VAL A 117 8.41 -8.23 -10.66
N GLN A 118 8.25 -7.64 -11.84
CA GLN A 118 9.35 -7.03 -12.57
C GLN A 118 9.51 -5.56 -12.19
N LEU A 119 10.75 -5.11 -12.07
CA LEU A 119 11.09 -3.71 -11.88
C LEU A 119 11.26 -3.06 -13.24
N VAL A 120 10.41 -2.10 -13.57
CA VAL A 120 10.43 -1.37 -14.84
C VAL A 120 10.97 0.05 -14.65
N GLY A 121 11.75 0.51 -15.63
CA GLY A 121 12.11 1.92 -15.78
C GLY A 121 10.88 2.75 -16.13
N LYS A 122 10.88 4.03 -15.73
CA LYS A 122 9.79 4.97 -16.02
C LYS A 122 9.79 5.42 -17.48
#